data_AF-A0A3T1D744-F1
#
_entry.id   AF-A0A3T1D744-F1
#
_cell.length_a   1.000
_cell.length_b   1.000
_cell.length_c   1.000
_cell.angle_alpha   90.00
_cell.angle_beta   90.00
_cell.angle_gamma   90.00
#
_symmetry.space_group_name_H-M   'P 1'
#
loop_
_entity.id
_entity.type
_entity.pdbx_description
1 polymer ?
#
loop_
_entity_poly.entity_id
_entity_poly.type
_entity_poly.pdbx_seq_one_letter_code
_entity_poly.pdbx_strand_id
1 'polypeptide(L)'
;MKRKLLTLLIISLLGLTLAFPSGASAENAISFLITAQGVADDKVIVNMTVNNAKDLYGYEARFTFDPTHLELVEAKSNLSGFSISPKIEQNEIVIAHTKMGNVDGESGNLIIGTLAFKIKKPGTSTVTWKSIKAVDHNLGHQTYSLDKSVSAGSTNVGTPNSNPGIGNVDNNNLYSVTVSEENLKNAKDGKVVIDIADGTRNVLFPAKAARIIGNNKLELKFKDLSVIIPAEVLKEVQDMVSSDELEDAKISFNCIKASADEKNGLLTNASNKAKAKITAGGDIIEFSLSVLTKKGEERKLTKFNKQIIVKLKISPNAQKELLGIYFISDAGELEYVGGVIEGEYMTAEVGHFSKYAVLEYDKSFADVADSHWAAHAIKVLVAKHVVYGANHTQFLPNANITRAEFAAIVVRALGLKATGKSSFTDVNDKAWYATIVTSAEETGIIKGRSKSLFAPNETITREEMASIIVRAYEYKTGIKAKATAAQNEPFTDAKEISAWARDDVNAAFTLGIISGRGDGRFTPKVLSTRADSSQIIVNLLKNL
;
A
#
# COMPACT_ATOMS: atom_id res chain seq x y z
N MET A 1 -27.05 -53.78 77.77
CA MET A 1 -25.62 -53.83 77.37
C MET A 1 -25.30 -52.56 76.60
N LYS A 2 -24.55 -51.64 77.21
CA LYS A 2 -23.15 -51.28 76.87
C LYS A 2 -22.97 -50.47 75.57
N ARG A 3 -22.67 -49.18 75.81
CA ARG A 3 -21.54 -48.38 75.28
C ARG A 3 -21.54 -47.88 73.83
N LYS A 4 -21.33 -46.55 73.78
CA LYS A 4 -20.81 -45.70 72.71
C LYS A 4 -19.47 -46.21 72.10
N LEU A 5 -19.24 -45.71 70.87
CA LEU A 5 -18.01 -45.12 70.29
C LEU A 5 -17.29 -45.91 69.16
N LEU A 6 -17.05 -45.15 68.06
CA LEU A 6 -15.96 -45.24 67.05
C LEU A 6 -16.01 -46.43 66.05
N THR A 7 -15.82 -46.33 64.72
CA THR A 7 -14.72 -45.68 63.95
C THR A 7 -14.98 -45.73 62.41
N LEU A 8 -14.50 -44.69 61.70
CA LEU A 8 -14.04 -44.50 60.29
C LEU A 8 -14.46 -45.41 59.10
N LEU A 9 -14.77 -44.76 57.95
CA LEU A 9 -14.15 -45.03 56.62
C LEU A 9 -14.38 -43.84 55.63
N ILE A 10 -13.43 -42.90 55.52
CA ILE A 10 -12.60 -42.54 54.35
C ILE A 10 -13.26 -42.68 52.96
N ILE A 11 -13.52 -41.52 52.32
CA ILE A 11 -13.89 -41.36 50.90
C ILE A 11 -12.64 -40.86 50.16
N SER A 12 -12.13 -41.62 49.18
CA SER A 12 -11.08 -41.16 48.27
C SER A 12 -11.73 -40.54 47.03
N LEU A 13 -11.62 -39.22 46.88
CA LEU A 13 -11.95 -38.50 45.65
C LEU A 13 -10.65 -38.07 44.97
N LEU A 14 -10.36 -38.70 43.83
CA LEU A 14 -9.20 -38.42 42.98
C LEU A 14 -9.46 -37.11 42.22
N GLY A 15 -8.92 -36.00 42.72
CA GLY A 15 -8.95 -34.70 42.05
C GLY A 15 -7.84 -34.60 41.00
N LEU A 16 -8.22 -34.71 39.73
CA LEU A 16 -7.37 -34.44 38.58
C LEU A 16 -7.15 -32.92 38.48
N THR A 17 -6.01 -32.42 38.96
CA THR A 17 -5.60 -31.02 38.77
C THR A 17 -5.14 -30.83 37.33
N LEU A 18 -5.98 -30.19 36.52
CA LEU A 18 -5.58 -29.62 35.24
C LEU A 18 -4.55 -28.51 35.51
N ALA A 19 -3.27 -28.84 35.31
CA ALA A 19 -2.22 -27.85 35.19
C ALA A 19 -2.48 -27.06 33.90
N PHE A 20 -3.04 -25.86 34.04
CA PHE A 20 -2.97 -24.87 32.97
C PHE A 20 -1.48 -24.57 32.72
N PRO A 21 -0.96 -24.73 31.50
CA PRO A 21 0.36 -24.20 31.20
C PRO A 21 0.26 -22.69 31.42
N SER A 22 0.98 -22.19 32.43
CA SER A 22 1.31 -20.78 32.51
C SER A 22 2.03 -20.44 31.23
N GLY A 23 1.34 -19.75 30.32
CA GLY A 23 1.99 -19.09 29.21
C GLY A 23 2.99 -18.11 29.80
N ALA A 24 4.25 -18.53 29.89
CA ALA A 24 5.35 -17.58 29.96
C ALA A 24 5.23 -16.77 28.67
N SER A 25 4.67 -15.56 28.78
CA SER A 25 4.76 -14.57 27.71
C SER A 25 6.25 -14.42 27.46
N ALA A 26 6.71 -14.86 26.29
CA ALA A 26 8.10 -14.69 25.89
C ALA A 26 8.32 -13.17 25.82
N GLU A 27 8.98 -12.63 26.84
CA GLU A 27 9.33 -11.23 26.90
C GLU A 27 10.22 -10.93 25.69
N ASN A 28 9.88 -9.89 24.93
CA ASN A 28 10.58 -9.59 23.68
C ASN A 28 12.07 -9.36 23.96
N ALA A 29 12.94 -10.07 23.21
CA ALA A 29 14.38 -9.92 23.36
C ALA A 29 14.83 -8.50 23.00
N ILE A 30 15.88 -8.03 23.67
CA ILE A 30 16.56 -6.77 23.33
C ILE A 30 17.08 -6.87 21.89
N SER A 31 16.89 -5.82 21.10
CA SER A 31 17.39 -5.76 19.72
C SER A 31 17.95 -4.39 19.38
N PHE A 32 18.83 -4.36 18.38
CA PHE A 32 19.61 -3.18 18.05
C PHE A 32 19.41 -2.84 16.57
N LEU A 33 19.16 -1.57 16.31
CA LEU A 33 18.94 -1.03 14.98
C LEU A 33 19.83 0.20 14.79
N ILE A 34 20.51 0.24 13.65
CA ILE A 34 21.19 1.44 13.15
C ILE A 34 20.39 1.98 11.98
N THR A 35 20.16 3.28 11.96
CA THR A 35 19.55 3.98 10.83
C THR A 35 20.41 5.19 10.49
N ALA A 36 20.43 5.59 9.23
CA ALA A 36 21.00 6.86 8.82
C ALA A 36 19.86 7.86 8.58
N GLN A 37 20.19 9.13 8.43
CA GLN A 37 19.29 10.20 8.02
C GLN A 37 20.12 11.25 7.30
N GLY A 38 19.75 11.56 6.06
CA GLY A 38 20.34 12.69 5.34
C GLY A 38 19.87 14.01 5.94
N VAL A 39 20.80 14.93 6.19
CA VAL A 39 20.51 16.29 6.68
C VAL A 39 21.08 17.33 5.72
N ALA A 40 20.75 18.61 5.93
CA ALA A 40 21.35 19.70 5.16
C ALA A 40 22.90 19.72 5.27
N ASP A 41 23.54 20.38 4.31
CA ASP A 41 25.00 20.63 4.26
C ASP A 41 25.90 19.37 4.20
N ASP A 42 25.54 18.38 3.38
CA ASP A 42 26.33 17.15 3.19
C ASP A 42 26.59 16.38 4.50
N LYS A 43 25.64 16.44 5.44
CA LYS A 43 25.70 15.68 6.69
C LYS A 43 24.81 14.46 6.64
N VAL A 44 25.26 13.39 7.29
CA VAL A 44 24.47 12.19 7.57
C VAL A 44 24.48 11.97 9.08
N ILE A 45 23.30 11.89 9.69
CA ILE A 45 23.17 11.49 11.09
C ILE A 45 22.86 10.00 11.14
N VAL A 46 23.61 9.26 11.93
CA VAL A 46 23.42 7.83 12.18
C VAL A 46 22.84 7.67 13.58
N ASN A 47 21.60 7.19 13.67
CA ASN A 47 20.91 6.94 14.92
C ASN A 47 21.16 5.51 15.40
N MET A 48 21.41 5.39 16.71
CA MET A 48 21.53 4.12 17.42
C MET A 48 20.24 3.85 18.19
N THR A 49 19.51 2.80 17.83
CA THR A 49 18.26 2.43 18.48
C THR A 49 18.40 1.09 19.21
N VAL A 50 17.93 1.05 20.45
CA VAL A 50 17.80 -0.16 21.28
C VAL A 50 16.32 -0.39 21.53
N ASN A 51 15.80 -1.53 21.11
CA ASN A 51 14.42 -1.92 21.38
C ASN A 51 14.36 -2.92 22.52
N ASN A 52 13.30 -2.84 23.33
CA ASN A 52 13.08 -3.66 24.53
C ASN A 52 14.25 -3.60 25.53
N ALA A 53 14.84 -2.40 25.71
CA ALA A 53 15.77 -2.16 26.81
C ALA A 53 15.05 -2.37 28.14
N LYS A 54 15.73 -2.93 29.14
CA LYS A 54 15.16 -3.13 30.48
C LYS A 54 15.70 -2.17 31.51
N ASP A 55 17.01 -1.92 31.46
CA ASP A 55 17.71 -1.13 32.47
C ASP A 55 19.02 -0.61 31.85
N LEU A 56 18.94 0.16 30.77
CA LEU A 56 20.13 0.68 30.10
C LEU A 56 20.66 1.90 30.86
N TYR A 57 21.61 1.67 31.75
CA TYR A 57 22.26 2.70 32.56
C TYR A 57 23.45 3.35 31.84
N GLY A 58 24.17 2.58 31.03
CA GLY A 58 25.28 3.08 30.24
C GLY A 58 25.61 2.17 29.08
N TYR A 59 26.50 2.62 28.20
CA TYR A 59 27.00 1.81 27.11
C TYR A 59 28.41 2.20 26.67
N GLU A 60 29.14 1.24 26.11
CA GLU A 60 30.26 1.47 25.21
C GLU A 60 29.89 0.89 23.84
N ALA A 61 29.92 1.70 22.77
CA ALA A 61 29.55 1.29 21.43
C ALA A 61 30.72 1.49 20.46
N ARG A 62 30.91 0.50 19.58
CA ARG A 62 32.02 0.44 18.63
C ARG A 62 31.51 0.44 17.20
N PHE A 63 32.08 1.30 16.37
CA PHE A 63 31.71 1.45 14.98
C PHE A 63 32.94 1.35 14.08
N THR A 64 32.72 0.94 12.83
CA THR A 64 33.66 1.16 11.73
C THR A 64 33.03 2.08 10.69
N PHE A 65 33.80 2.94 10.05
CA PHE A 65 33.37 3.79 8.94
C PHE A 65 34.48 3.94 7.90
N ASP A 66 34.19 4.39 6.67
CA ASP A 66 35.25 4.71 5.71
C ASP A 66 35.68 6.19 5.79
N PRO A 67 36.88 6.49 6.31
CA PRO A 67 37.37 7.87 6.53
C PRO A 67 37.75 8.60 5.24
N THR A 68 37.74 7.91 4.09
CA THR A 68 37.97 8.53 2.78
C THR A 68 36.73 9.24 2.24
N HIS A 69 35.53 8.80 2.65
CA HIS A 69 34.24 9.36 2.24
C HIS A 69 33.52 10.12 3.36
N LEU A 70 33.77 9.76 4.62
CA LEU A 70 33.09 10.36 5.77
C LEU A 70 34.08 10.93 6.79
N GLU A 71 33.64 11.94 7.53
CA GLU A 71 34.32 12.51 8.69
C GLU A 71 33.33 12.58 9.84
N LEU A 72 33.62 11.93 10.97
CA LEU A 72 32.78 12.08 12.17
C LEU A 72 32.93 13.51 12.69
N VAL A 73 31.84 14.27 12.72
CA VAL A 73 31.82 15.65 13.23
C VAL A 73 31.21 15.75 14.61
N GLU A 74 30.31 14.84 14.98
CA GLU A 74 29.69 14.82 16.30
C GLU A 74 29.32 13.40 16.70
N ALA A 75 29.47 13.07 17.99
CA ALA A 75 28.89 11.91 18.61
C ALA A 75 28.16 12.35 19.88
N LYS A 76 26.88 12.05 19.98
CA LYS A 76 26.02 12.52 21.07
C LYS A 76 25.21 11.37 21.64
N SER A 77 25.14 11.28 22.97
CA SER A 77 24.16 10.42 23.63
C SER A 77 22.84 11.17 23.82
N ASN A 78 21.74 10.46 23.67
CA ASN A 78 20.40 10.97 23.99
C ASN A 78 19.96 10.60 25.40
N LEU A 79 20.80 9.86 26.13
CA LEU A 79 20.59 9.54 27.54
C LEU A 79 21.10 10.68 28.42
N SER A 80 20.46 10.89 29.56
CA SER A 80 20.97 11.81 30.58
C SER A 80 22.22 11.22 31.24
N GLY A 81 23.29 11.99 31.37
CA GLY A 81 24.49 11.51 32.04
C GLY A 81 25.77 12.12 31.50
N PHE A 82 26.85 11.36 31.61
CA PHE A 82 28.18 11.75 31.17
C PHE A 82 28.61 10.92 29.96
N SER A 83 29.00 11.61 28.90
CA SER A 83 29.64 11.00 27.73
C SER A 83 31.12 11.33 27.71
N ILE A 84 31.95 10.37 27.31
CA ILE A 84 33.33 10.65 26.94
C ILE A 84 33.39 11.13 25.50
N SER A 85 34.39 11.93 25.17
CA SER A 85 34.69 12.30 23.78
C SER A 85 34.91 11.04 22.94
N PRO A 86 34.40 11.00 21.69
CA PRO A 86 34.58 9.85 20.82
C PRO A 86 36.07 9.62 20.56
N LYS A 87 36.52 8.37 20.75
CA LYS A 87 37.86 7.94 20.37
C LYS A 87 37.82 7.46 18.92
N ILE A 88 38.63 8.05 18.05
CA ILE A 88 38.70 7.69 16.63
C ILE A 88 40.11 7.19 16.32
N GLU A 89 40.23 5.96 15.85
CA GLU A 89 41.48 5.37 15.38
C GLU A 89 41.28 4.83 13.96
N GLN A 90 41.84 5.51 12.96
CA GLN A 90 41.70 5.21 11.53
C GLN A 90 40.24 5.16 11.06
N ASN A 91 39.66 3.96 11.02
CA ASN A 91 38.30 3.67 10.60
C ASN A 91 37.40 3.24 11.76
N GLU A 92 37.92 3.13 12.99
CA GLU A 92 37.15 2.74 14.18
C GLU A 92 36.74 3.96 15.02
N ILE A 93 35.51 3.91 15.53
CA ILE A 93 34.97 4.87 16.49
C ILE A 93 34.56 4.11 17.74
N VAL A 94 35.01 4.58 18.89
CA VAL A 94 34.52 4.13 20.20
C VAL A 94 33.86 5.29 20.92
N ILE A 95 32.62 5.10 21.33
CA ILE A 95 31.88 6.05 22.16
C ILE A 95 31.47 5.36 23.44
N ALA A 96 31.39 6.11 24.54
CA ALA A 96 30.80 5.62 25.77
C ALA A 96 29.97 6.69 26.47
N HIS A 97 28.94 6.23 27.16
CA HIS A 97 28.05 7.06 27.97
C HIS A 97 27.64 6.31 29.23
N THR A 98 27.50 7.03 30.34
CA THR A 98 26.94 6.49 31.59
C THR A 98 26.01 7.52 32.22
N LYS A 99 24.92 7.04 32.80
CA LYS A 99 24.18 7.82 33.79
C LYS A 99 25.06 8.15 35.00
N MET A 100 24.66 9.15 35.77
CA MET A 100 25.32 9.56 37.00
C MET A 100 24.37 9.41 38.20
N GLY A 101 24.89 8.88 39.30
CA GLY A 101 24.15 8.72 40.55
C GLY A 101 23.44 7.37 40.67
N ASN A 102 22.77 7.15 41.80
CA ASN A 102 22.02 5.93 42.05
C ASN A 102 20.61 6.04 41.47
N VAL A 103 20.52 5.98 40.14
CA VAL A 103 19.26 6.07 39.38
C VAL A 103 19.11 4.85 38.48
N ASP A 104 17.87 4.45 38.23
CA ASP A 104 17.58 3.35 37.33
C ASP A 104 18.02 3.67 35.89
N GLY A 105 18.36 2.64 35.13
CA GLY A 105 18.60 2.69 33.69
C GLY A 105 17.31 2.94 32.90
N GLU A 106 17.45 3.31 31.63
CA GLU A 106 16.27 3.51 30.77
C GLU A 106 15.70 2.17 30.27
N SER A 107 14.37 2.10 30.12
CA SER A 107 13.66 0.93 29.60
C SER A 107 12.82 1.28 28.37
N GLY A 108 12.52 0.31 27.53
CA GLY A 108 11.67 0.45 26.34
C GLY A 108 12.44 0.57 25.03
N ASN A 109 11.84 1.25 24.05
CA ASN A 109 12.44 1.47 22.73
C ASN A 109 13.07 2.86 22.70
N LEU A 110 14.39 2.92 22.59
CA LEU A 110 15.19 4.11 22.85
C LEU A 110 16.10 4.40 21.66
N ILE A 111 16.14 5.65 21.20
CA ILE A 111 17.27 6.15 20.42
C ILE A 111 18.32 6.59 21.44
N ILE A 112 19.38 5.81 21.61
CA ILE A 112 20.36 5.99 22.69
C ILE A 112 21.43 7.03 22.35
N GLY A 113 21.57 7.37 21.07
CA GLY A 113 22.46 8.44 20.62
C GLY A 113 22.61 8.50 19.11
N THR A 114 23.41 9.45 18.66
CA THR A 114 23.59 9.81 17.26
C THR A 114 25.06 10.04 16.92
N LEU A 115 25.49 9.61 15.73
CA LEU A 115 26.78 9.96 15.11
C LEU A 115 26.52 10.83 13.89
N ALA A 116 26.95 12.09 13.91
CA ALA A 116 26.87 12.95 12.74
C ALA A 116 28.17 12.87 11.95
N PHE A 117 28.06 12.55 10.66
CA PHE A 117 29.15 12.51 9.71
C PHE A 117 29.00 13.63 8.68
N LYS A 118 30.11 14.30 8.35
CA LYS A 118 30.23 15.12 7.16
C LYS A 118 30.71 14.25 5.99
N ILE A 119 30.08 14.38 4.84
CA ILE A 119 30.49 13.68 3.61
C ILE A 119 31.66 14.46 3.00
N LYS A 120 32.82 13.81 2.89
CA LYS A 120 34.05 14.37 2.32
C LYS A 120 34.10 14.26 0.81
N LYS A 121 33.48 13.22 0.25
CA LYS A 121 33.48 12.91 -1.18
C LYS A 121 32.12 12.32 -1.60
N PRO A 122 31.57 12.71 -2.77
CA PRO A 122 30.40 12.04 -3.34
C PRO A 122 30.67 10.55 -3.55
N GLY A 123 29.68 9.71 -3.28
CA GLY A 123 29.81 8.25 -3.32
C GLY A 123 29.14 7.55 -2.14
N THR A 124 29.10 6.22 -2.18
CA THR A 124 28.55 5.39 -1.08
C THR A 124 29.66 5.05 -0.10
N SER A 125 29.44 5.32 1.18
CA SER A 125 30.27 4.85 2.29
C SER A 125 29.42 4.03 3.26
N THR A 126 30.05 3.24 4.13
CA THR A 126 29.34 2.41 5.11
C THR A 126 29.78 2.77 6.52
N VAL A 127 28.83 2.89 7.42
CA VAL A 127 29.04 2.93 8.88
C VAL A 127 28.47 1.64 9.46
N THR A 128 29.28 0.88 10.17
CA THR A 128 28.90 -0.41 10.78
C THR A 128 28.97 -0.31 12.28
N TRP A 129 27.87 -0.58 12.96
CA TRP A 129 27.83 -0.82 14.40
C TRP A 129 28.31 -2.25 14.69
N LYS A 130 29.55 -2.37 15.17
CA LYS A 130 30.20 -3.66 15.42
C LYS A 130 29.70 -4.30 16.70
N SER A 131 29.69 -3.53 17.78
CA SER A 131 29.25 -4.04 19.07
C SER A 131 28.76 -2.94 20.00
N ILE A 132 28.02 -3.35 21.01
CA ILE A 132 27.67 -2.55 22.17
C ILE A 132 27.84 -3.37 23.44
N LYS A 133 28.54 -2.79 24.42
CA LYS A 133 28.52 -3.24 25.81
C LYS A 133 27.47 -2.43 26.55
N ALA A 134 26.31 -3.01 26.82
CA ALA A 134 25.25 -2.39 27.61
C ALA A 134 25.52 -2.62 29.10
N VAL A 135 25.33 -1.59 29.91
CA VAL A 135 25.55 -1.59 31.36
C VAL A 135 24.24 -1.28 32.07
N ASP A 136 23.92 -2.05 33.11
CA ASP A 136 22.75 -1.89 33.96
C ASP A 136 23.05 -1.01 35.20
N HIS A 137 22.04 -0.59 35.96
CA HIS A 137 22.27 0.31 37.11
C HIS A 137 23.05 -0.35 38.26
N ASN A 138 23.08 -1.69 38.29
CA ASN A 138 23.89 -2.47 39.22
C ASN A 138 25.32 -2.71 38.71
N LEU A 139 25.70 -2.04 37.61
CA LEU A 139 26.99 -2.16 36.93
C LEU A 139 27.25 -3.56 36.34
N GLY A 140 26.22 -4.40 36.28
CA GLY A 140 26.19 -5.59 35.43
C GLY A 140 26.25 -5.17 33.97
N HIS A 141 26.87 -5.99 33.13
CA HIS A 141 27.03 -5.65 31.72
C HIS A 141 26.94 -6.86 30.82
N GLN A 142 26.43 -6.64 29.62
CA GLN A 142 26.42 -7.61 28.54
C GLN A 142 26.92 -6.98 27.25
N THR A 143 27.73 -7.73 26.51
CA THR A 143 28.23 -7.31 25.20
C THR A 143 27.47 -8.03 24.11
N TYR A 144 26.94 -7.25 23.18
CA TYR A 144 26.26 -7.71 21.99
C TYR A 144 27.13 -7.45 20.76
N SER A 145 27.45 -8.50 20.02
CA SER A 145 28.02 -8.39 18.68
C SER A 145 26.89 -8.18 17.69
N LEU A 146 26.98 -7.12 16.87
CA LEU A 146 25.86 -6.64 16.06
C LEU A 146 26.12 -6.76 14.57
N ASP A 147 27.25 -6.24 14.10
CA ASP A 147 27.60 -6.11 12.67
C ASP A 147 26.49 -5.49 11.80
N LYS A 148 25.76 -4.52 12.37
CA LYS A 148 24.68 -3.82 11.67
C LYS A 148 25.25 -2.64 10.91
N SER A 149 25.02 -2.58 9.60
CA SER A 149 25.58 -1.54 8.74
C SER A 149 24.51 -0.62 8.19
N VAL A 150 24.91 0.63 7.94
CA VAL A 150 24.15 1.58 7.16
C VAL A 150 25.06 2.25 6.14
N SER A 151 24.59 2.42 4.91
CA SER A 151 25.26 3.25 3.93
C SER A 151 24.95 4.73 4.16
N ALA A 152 25.99 5.55 4.12
CA ALA A 152 25.96 7.00 4.23
C ALA A 152 26.69 7.60 3.01
N GLY A 153 26.06 8.50 2.28
CA GLY A 153 26.59 9.07 1.04
C GLY A 153 25.67 10.11 0.41
N SER A 154 26.21 10.90 -0.51
CA SER A 154 25.49 11.94 -1.24
C SER A 154 25.87 11.91 -2.72
N THR A 155 24.89 12.19 -3.58
CA THR A 155 25.12 12.57 -4.98
C THR A 155 24.33 13.83 -5.32
N ASN A 156 24.97 14.71 -6.10
CA ASN A 156 24.30 15.84 -6.72
C ASN A 156 23.62 15.36 -8.01
N VAL A 157 22.40 15.82 -8.29
CA VAL A 157 21.75 15.58 -9.59
C VAL A 157 22.47 16.41 -10.66
N GLY A 158 23.50 15.84 -11.27
CA GLY A 158 24.04 16.26 -12.56
C GLY A 158 23.31 15.53 -13.69
N THR A 159 23.37 16.10 -14.91
CA THR A 159 22.77 15.53 -16.14
C THR A 159 22.98 14.01 -16.27
N PRO A 160 22.00 13.29 -16.86
CA PRO A 160 21.84 11.85 -16.67
C PRO A 160 22.94 11.04 -17.38
N ASN A 161 23.96 10.60 -16.65
CA ASN A 161 24.71 9.36 -16.92
C ASN A 161 25.85 9.12 -15.93
N SER A 162 25.63 8.26 -14.94
CA SER A 162 26.63 7.31 -14.45
C SER A 162 26.00 6.38 -13.40
N ASN A 163 26.01 5.09 -13.69
CA ASN A 163 25.45 4.01 -12.89
C ASN A 163 26.58 3.41 -12.01
N PRO A 164 26.56 3.51 -10.67
CA PRO A 164 27.44 2.71 -9.82
C PRO A 164 26.69 1.43 -9.41
N GLY A 165 27.17 0.28 -9.90
CA GLY A 165 26.64 -1.02 -9.49
C GLY A 165 26.85 -1.27 -8.00
N ILE A 166 25.86 -1.86 -7.33
CA ILE A 166 25.98 -2.31 -5.94
C ILE A 166 25.37 -3.71 -5.81
N GLY A 167 26.18 -4.63 -5.32
CA GLY A 167 25.78 -5.99 -4.91
C GLY A 167 24.97 -5.97 -3.61
N ASN A 168 24.21 -7.04 -3.38
CA ASN A 168 23.31 -7.29 -2.25
C ASN A 168 23.72 -6.61 -0.92
N VAL A 169 22.90 -5.67 -0.44
CA VAL A 169 23.00 -5.09 0.92
C VAL A 169 21.60 -4.93 1.53
N ASP A 170 21.48 -5.31 2.81
CA ASP A 170 20.28 -5.25 3.65
C ASP A 170 19.58 -3.87 3.69
N ASN A 171 18.28 -3.89 4.02
CA ASN A 171 17.27 -2.86 3.76
C ASN A 171 17.32 -1.57 4.61
N ASN A 172 18.44 -1.27 5.28
CA ASN A 172 18.57 -0.13 6.21
C ASN A 172 19.35 1.09 5.64
N ASN A 173 19.73 1.07 4.36
CA ASN A 173 20.65 2.05 3.76
C ASN A 173 19.95 3.31 3.18
N LEU A 174 20.39 4.52 3.54
CA LEU A 174 19.89 5.79 2.97
C LEU A 174 20.91 6.42 2.02
N TYR A 175 20.68 6.22 0.72
CA TYR A 175 21.33 7.02 -0.32
C TYR A 175 20.46 8.27 -0.54
N SER A 176 21.01 9.47 -0.29
CA SER A 176 20.30 10.74 -0.39
C SER A 176 20.74 11.53 -1.61
N VAL A 177 19.77 12.14 -2.30
CA VAL A 177 19.97 13.01 -3.45
C VAL A 177 19.42 14.39 -3.11
N THR A 178 20.23 15.44 -3.31
CA THR A 178 19.75 16.83 -3.17
C THR A 178 19.39 17.40 -4.54
N VAL A 179 18.17 17.91 -4.63
CA VAL A 179 17.62 18.60 -5.80
C VAL A 179 17.70 20.10 -5.55
N SER A 180 18.28 20.85 -6.49
CA SER A 180 18.43 22.30 -6.36
C SER A 180 17.16 23.05 -6.78
N GLU A 181 17.06 24.34 -6.42
CA GLU A 181 15.99 25.22 -6.93
C GLU A 181 15.98 25.31 -8.45
N GLU A 182 17.16 25.26 -9.09
CA GLU A 182 17.28 25.35 -10.55
C GLU A 182 16.66 24.12 -11.22
N ASN A 183 16.85 22.93 -10.65
CA ASN A 183 16.20 21.72 -11.15
C ASN A 183 14.67 21.84 -11.08
N LEU A 184 14.15 22.51 -10.05
CA LEU A 184 12.70 22.69 -9.85
C LEU A 184 12.04 23.71 -10.79
N LYS A 185 12.82 24.55 -11.48
CA LYS A 185 12.30 25.55 -12.44
C LYS A 185 11.99 24.96 -13.82
N ASN A 186 12.45 23.74 -14.10
CA ASN A 186 12.40 23.13 -15.42
C ASN A 186 11.06 22.40 -15.71
N ALA A 187 9.94 23.11 -15.60
CA ALA A 187 8.63 22.54 -15.87
C ALA A 187 8.39 22.31 -17.37
N LYS A 188 7.86 21.14 -17.73
CA LYS A 188 7.37 20.76 -19.06
C LYS A 188 6.05 20.01 -18.91
N ASP A 189 5.07 20.32 -19.76
CA ASP A 189 3.77 19.64 -19.81
C ASP A 189 3.04 19.55 -18.45
N GLY A 190 3.08 20.63 -17.67
CA GLY A 190 2.45 20.69 -16.35
C GLY A 190 3.21 19.96 -15.23
N LYS A 191 4.45 19.53 -15.49
CA LYS A 191 5.26 18.74 -14.56
C LYS A 191 6.72 19.19 -14.49
N VAL A 192 7.32 19.06 -13.32
CA VAL A 192 8.76 19.11 -13.09
C VAL A 192 9.23 17.68 -12.86
N VAL A 193 10.09 17.15 -13.74
CA VAL A 193 10.56 15.77 -13.65
C VAL A 193 11.99 15.76 -13.13
N ILE A 194 12.25 15.00 -12.07
CA ILE A 194 13.58 14.77 -11.50
C ILE A 194 13.90 13.29 -11.63
N ASP A 195 14.89 12.95 -12.45
CA ASP A 195 15.44 11.60 -12.52
C ASP A 195 16.27 11.31 -11.27
N ILE A 196 15.95 10.22 -10.59
CA ILE A 196 16.54 9.81 -9.33
C ILE A 196 17.44 8.59 -9.57
N ALA A 197 18.68 8.68 -9.08
CA ALA A 197 19.66 7.61 -9.22
C ALA A 197 19.18 6.30 -8.54
N ASP A 198 19.57 5.16 -9.11
CA ASP A 198 19.21 3.85 -8.55
C ASP A 198 19.73 3.70 -7.12
N GLY A 199 18.98 3.01 -6.26
CA GLY A 199 19.31 2.86 -4.84
C GLY A 199 19.05 4.10 -3.96
N THR A 200 18.71 5.26 -4.53
CA THR A 200 18.27 6.44 -3.76
C THR A 200 17.04 6.11 -2.93
N ARG A 201 17.11 6.39 -1.63
CA ARG A 201 15.97 6.22 -0.70
C ARG A 201 15.45 7.53 -0.15
N ASN A 202 16.24 8.60 -0.24
CA ASN A 202 15.85 9.92 0.24
C ASN A 202 16.15 10.98 -0.82
N VAL A 203 15.20 11.88 -1.05
CA VAL A 203 15.34 13.00 -1.95
C VAL A 203 15.07 14.27 -1.15
N LEU A 204 16.06 15.15 -1.10
CA LEU A 204 15.97 16.44 -0.43
C LEU A 204 15.76 17.54 -1.48
N PHE A 205 14.78 18.41 -1.27
CA PHE A 205 14.56 19.60 -2.10
C PHE A 205 14.23 20.81 -1.22
N PRO A 206 14.41 22.05 -1.71
CA PRO A 206 14.06 23.26 -0.97
C PRO A 206 12.64 23.22 -0.40
N ALA A 207 12.44 23.65 0.84
CA ALA A 207 11.10 23.65 1.43
C ALA A 207 10.10 24.54 0.69
N LYS A 208 10.61 25.57 0.00
CA LYS A 208 9.84 26.43 -0.92
C LYS A 208 9.54 25.80 -2.29
N ALA A 209 9.72 24.48 -2.46
CA ALA A 209 9.47 23.80 -3.73
C ALA A 209 8.07 24.06 -4.31
N ALA A 210 7.04 24.11 -3.47
CA ALA A 210 5.67 24.42 -3.91
C ALA A 210 5.58 25.80 -4.60
N ARG A 211 6.28 26.82 -4.07
CA ARG A 211 6.35 28.16 -4.69
C ARG A 211 7.10 28.13 -6.01
N ILE A 212 8.17 27.34 -6.11
CA ILE A 212 9.02 27.27 -7.30
C ILE A 212 8.29 26.57 -8.45
N ILE A 213 7.63 25.44 -8.19
CA ILE A 213 6.94 24.67 -9.24
C ILE A 213 5.59 25.28 -9.64
N GLY A 214 5.01 26.17 -8.82
CA GLY A 214 3.72 26.80 -9.08
C GLY A 214 2.58 25.79 -9.10
N ASN A 215 1.77 25.78 -10.18
CA ASN A 215 0.66 24.84 -10.36
C ASN A 215 1.10 23.50 -10.99
N ASN A 216 2.39 23.31 -11.27
CA ASN A 216 2.92 22.07 -11.84
C ASN A 216 3.00 20.97 -10.78
N LYS A 217 3.07 19.71 -11.21
CA LYS A 217 3.33 18.56 -10.33
C LYS A 217 4.82 18.23 -10.30
N LEU A 218 5.34 17.73 -9.19
CA LEU A 218 6.71 17.23 -9.08
C LEU A 218 6.73 15.71 -9.29
N GLU A 219 7.41 15.23 -10.32
CA GLU A 219 7.60 13.80 -10.60
C GLU A 219 9.02 13.38 -10.19
N LEU A 220 9.11 12.55 -9.16
CA LEU A 220 10.35 11.89 -8.75
C LEU A 220 10.43 10.54 -9.45
N LYS A 221 11.29 10.43 -10.45
CA LYS A 221 11.38 9.28 -11.34
C LYS A 221 12.59 8.41 -10.97
N PHE A 222 12.31 7.30 -10.30
CA PHE A 222 13.29 6.26 -10.00
C PHE A 222 13.33 5.23 -11.14
N LYS A 223 14.25 4.27 -11.06
CA LYS A 223 14.41 3.22 -12.07
C LYS A 223 13.18 2.34 -12.28
N ASP A 224 12.52 1.92 -11.19
CA ASP A 224 11.38 0.98 -11.22
C ASP A 224 10.09 1.57 -10.63
N LEU A 225 10.08 2.86 -10.31
CA LEU A 225 8.87 3.56 -9.87
C LEU A 225 8.94 5.05 -10.17
N SER A 226 7.79 5.70 -10.19
CA SER A 226 7.72 7.17 -10.17
C SER A 226 6.64 7.62 -9.19
N VAL A 227 6.92 8.71 -8.47
CA VAL A 227 5.96 9.33 -7.55
C VAL A 227 5.72 10.76 -7.99
N ILE A 228 4.48 11.09 -8.30
CA ILE A 228 4.07 12.41 -8.77
C ILE A 228 3.29 13.10 -7.64
N ILE A 229 3.89 14.15 -7.10
CA ILE A 229 3.40 14.89 -5.95
C ILE A 229 2.79 16.21 -6.45
N PRO A 230 1.48 16.46 -6.21
CA PRO A 230 0.86 17.75 -6.51
C PRO A 230 1.49 18.89 -5.69
N ALA A 231 1.50 20.10 -6.26
CA ALA A 231 2.00 21.29 -5.58
C ALA A 231 1.26 21.57 -4.26
N GLU A 232 -0.02 21.21 -4.17
CA GLU A 232 -0.83 21.35 -2.98
C GLU A 232 -0.29 20.50 -1.82
N VAL A 233 0.17 19.27 -2.09
CA VAL A 233 0.77 18.41 -1.06
C VAL A 233 2.12 18.98 -0.61
N LEU A 234 2.93 19.49 -1.55
CA LEU A 234 4.18 20.15 -1.19
C LEU A 234 3.95 21.41 -0.36
N LYS A 235 2.87 22.15 -0.64
CA LYS A 235 2.46 23.32 0.14
C LYS A 235 2.06 22.92 1.56
N GLU A 236 1.35 21.80 1.74
CA GLU A 236 1.04 21.27 3.07
C GLU A 236 2.31 21.00 3.89
N VAL A 237 3.39 20.50 3.27
CA VAL A 237 4.68 20.32 3.95
C VAL A 237 5.37 21.67 4.23
N GLN A 238 5.32 22.60 3.27
CA GLN A 238 5.89 23.95 3.39
C GLN A 238 5.28 24.72 4.57
N ASP A 239 3.97 24.59 4.77
CA ASP A 239 3.22 25.31 5.80
C ASP A 239 3.48 24.74 7.23
N MET A 240 4.30 23.68 7.35
CA MET A 240 4.75 23.12 8.64
C MET A 240 5.98 23.84 9.24
N VAL A 241 6.58 24.79 8.50
CA VAL A 241 7.66 25.65 8.98
C VAL A 241 7.26 27.12 8.96
N SER A 242 7.88 27.92 9.83
CA SER A 242 7.68 29.37 9.82
C SER A 242 8.30 30.02 8.57
N SER A 243 7.89 31.25 8.26
CA SER A 243 8.44 31.99 7.10
C SER A 243 9.95 32.22 7.21
N ASP A 244 10.47 32.39 8.43
CA ASP A 244 11.90 32.59 8.68
C ASP A 244 12.71 31.29 8.51
N GLU A 245 12.12 30.13 8.84
CA GLU A 245 12.77 28.83 8.67
C GLU A 245 12.78 28.37 7.20
N LEU A 246 11.86 28.88 6.38
CA LEU A 246 11.56 28.35 5.05
C LEU A 246 12.72 28.40 4.07
N GLU A 247 13.57 29.43 4.13
CA GLU A 247 14.68 29.63 3.19
C GLU A 247 15.77 28.57 3.33
N ASP A 248 16.03 28.12 4.57
CA ASP A 248 17.06 27.13 4.89
C ASP A 248 16.51 25.71 5.07
N ALA A 249 15.19 25.56 5.17
CA ALA A 249 14.54 24.27 5.34
C ALA A 249 14.50 23.46 4.03
N LYS A 250 14.47 22.14 4.17
CA LYS A 250 14.36 21.19 3.06
C LYS A 250 13.16 20.28 3.25
N ILE A 251 12.41 20.00 2.19
CA ILE A 251 11.50 18.86 2.16
C ILE A 251 12.33 17.61 1.92
N SER A 252 12.00 16.56 2.67
CA SER A 252 12.58 15.23 2.61
C SER A 252 11.51 14.25 2.13
N PHE A 253 11.72 13.67 0.95
CA PHE A 253 10.92 12.57 0.43
C PHE A 253 11.69 11.27 0.64
N ASN A 254 11.16 10.39 1.49
CA ASN A 254 11.70 9.05 1.67
C ASN A 254 10.89 8.06 0.83
N CYS A 255 11.57 7.14 0.16
CA CYS A 255 10.96 6.01 -0.55
C CYS A 255 11.80 4.75 -0.29
N ILE A 256 11.20 3.78 0.37
CA ILE A 256 11.86 2.56 0.83
C ILE A 256 11.18 1.37 0.15
N LYS A 257 11.99 0.53 -0.49
CA LYS A 257 11.55 -0.79 -0.94
C LYS A 257 11.61 -1.76 0.24
N ALA A 258 10.54 -2.52 0.46
CA ALA A 258 10.49 -3.56 1.48
C ALA A 258 11.58 -4.61 1.24
N SER A 259 12.03 -5.22 2.33
CA SER A 259 12.97 -6.35 2.28
C SER A 259 12.41 -7.54 1.53
N ALA A 260 13.25 -8.47 1.10
CA ALA A 260 12.79 -9.80 0.69
C ALA A 260 12.00 -10.50 1.83
N ASP A 261 12.52 -10.49 3.06
CA ASP A 261 11.86 -11.13 4.21
C ASP A 261 10.54 -10.45 4.59
N GLU A 262 10.55 -9.13 4.68
CA GLU A 262 9.35 -8.31 4.91
C GLU A 262 8.30 -8.55 3.83
N LYS A 263 8.70 -8.50 2.54
CA LYS A 263 7.81 -8.81 1.41
C LYS A 263 7.21 -10.20 1.55
N ASN A 264 8.00 -11.21 1.86
CA ASN A 264 7.51 -12.58 2.05
C ASN A 264 6.53 -12.68 3.24
N GLY A 265 6.83 -12.03 4.36
CA GLY A 265 5.94 -11.96 5.53
C GLY A 265 4.61 -11.29 5.21
N LEU A 266 4.64 -10.12 4.56
CA LEU A 266 3.45 -9.38 4.15
C LEU A 266 2.57 -10.19 3.19
N LEU A 267 3.17 -10.81 2.16
CA LEU A 267 2.43 -11.62 1.17
C LEU A 267 1.81 -12.89 1.79
N THR A 268 2.51 -13.51 2.75
CA THR A 268 1.99 -14.66 3.50
C THR A 268 0.77 -14.25 4.34
N ASN A 269 0.89 -13.16 5.08
CA ASN A 269 -0.21 -12.62 5.90
C ASN A 269 -1.40 -12.20 5.04
N ALA A 270 -1.14 -11.52 3.92
CA ALA A 270 -2.15 -11.12 2.94
C ALA A 270 -2.88 -12.33 2.35
N SER A 271 -2.14 -13.35 1.93
CA SER A 271 -2.74 -14.59 1.40
C SER A 271 -3.65 -15.28 2.43
N ASN A 272 -3.19 -15.35 3.68
CA ASN A 272 -3.94 -15.97 4.77
C ASN A 272 -5.22 -15.21 5.14
N LYS A 273 -5.19 -13.88 5.15
CA LYS A 273 -6.35 -13.02 5.44
C LYS A 273 -7.35 -13.00 4.28
N ALA A 274 -6.85 -12.80 3.05
CA ALA A 274 -7.68 -12.77 1.85
C ALA A 274 -8.26 -14.14 1.47
N LYS A 275 -7.70 -15.24 2.01
CA LYS A 275 -7.98 -16.61 1.58
C LYS A 275 -7.78 -16.76 0.07
N ALA A 276 -6.76 -16.11 -0.46
CA ALA A 276 -6.41 -16.03 -1.86
C ALA A 276 -4.90 -16.25 -2.01
N LYS A 277 -4.44 -16.63 -3.19
CA LYS A 277 -3.01 -16.63 -3.51
C LYS A 277 -2.64 -15.19 -3.88
N ILE A 278 -1.88 -14.54 -3.01
CA ILE A 278 -1.39 -13.17 -3.25
C ILE A 278 0.09 -13.25 -3.59
N THR A 279 0.43 -12.85 -4.81
CA THR A 279 1.83 -12.76 -5.26
C THR A 279 2.15 -11.31 -5.61
N ALA A 280 3.42 -10.94 -5.44
CA ALA A 280 3.84 -9.61 -5.82
C ALA A 280 4.00 -9.52 -7.34
N GLY A 281 3.26 -8.58 -7.93
CA GLY A 281 3.44 -8.12 -9.31
C GLY A 281 4.47 -7.00 -9.42
N GLY A 282 5.19 -6.65 -8.35
CA GLY A 282 6.19 -5.59 -8.32
C GLY A 282 6.94 -5.53 -6.97
N ASP A 283 7.65 -4.42 -6.74
CA ASP A 283 8.20 -4.12 -5.43
C ASP A 283 7.10 -3.60 -4.48
N ILE A 284 7.26 -3.85 -3.18
CA ILE A 284 6.46 -3.21 -2.14
C ILE A 284 7.22 -1.96 -1.72
N ILE A 285 6.58 -0.80 -1.78
CA ILE A 285 7.20 0.50 -1.56
C ILE A 285 6.46 1.27 -0.47
N GLU A 286 7.20 1.87 0.44
CA GLU A 286 6.68 2.80 1.44
C GLU A 286 7.33 4.16 1.20
N PHE A 287 6.53 5.22 1.15
CA PHE A 287 7.06 6.57 1.05
C PHE A 287 6.51 7.49 2.13
N SER A 288 7.27 8.54 2.43
CA SER A 288 6.86 9.58 3.35
C SER A 288 7.43 10.94 2.95
N LEU A 289 6.75 11.99 3.42
CA LEU A 289 7.17 13.38 3.26
C LEU A 289 7.35 14.03 4.63
N SER A 290 8.44 14.76 4.80
CA SER A 290 8.72 15.57 5.97
C SER A 290 9.42 16.87 5.57
N VAL A 291 9.44 17.83 6.49
CA VAL A 291 10.30 19.01 6.40
C VAL A 291 11.41 18.91 7.44
N LEU A 292 12.64 19.20 7.01
CA LEU A 292 13.85 19.28 7.81
C LEU A 292 14.23 20.76 7.95
N THR A 293 14.24 21.27 9.18
CA THR A 293 14.71 22.63 9.45
C THR A 293 16.24 22.72 9.38
N LYS A 294 16.79 23.93 9.31
CA LYS A 294 18.25 24.18 9.43
C LYS A 294 18.85 23.58 10.70
N LYS A 295 18.06 23.51 11.78
CA LYS A 295 18.48 22.95 13.07
C LYS A 295 18.49 21.41 13.10
N GLY A 296 18.08 20.76 12.00
CA GLY A 296 17.96 19.31 11.90
C GLY A 296 16.68 18.74 12.49
N GLU A 297 15.71 19.59 12.88
CA GLU A 297 14.41 19.10 13.35
C GLU A 297 13.57 18.60 12.17
N GLU A 298 13.05 17.38 12.30
CA GLU A 298 12.14 16.79 11.31
C GLU A 298 10.68 16.93 11.75
N ARG A 299 9.84 17.43 10.84
CA ARG A 299 8.38 17.48 11.03
C ARG A 299 7.73 16.68 9.90
N LYS A 300 7.11 15.55 10.24
CA LYS A 300 6.54 14.60 9.26
C LYS A 300 5.11 14.94 8.90
N LEU A 301 4.81 15.00 7.59
CA LEU A 301 3.45 15.09 7.10
C LEU A 301 2.77 13.73 7.28
N THR A 302 1.67 13.68 8.02
CA THR A 302 0.98 12.41 8.37
C THR A 302 -0.26 12.16 7.53
N LYS A 303 -0.79 13.17 6.85
CA LYS A 303 -1.95 13.10 5.95
C LYS A 303 -1.78 14.12 4.83
N PHE A 304 -2.43 13.89 3.69
CA PHE A 304 -2.49 14.86 2.60
C PHE A 304 -3.89 14.92 2.01
N ASN A 305 -4.33 16.12 1.61
CA ASN A 305 -5.71 16.31 1.14
C ASN A 305 -5.88 16.09 -0.37
N LYS A 306 -4.77 16.04 -1.12
CA LYS A 306 -4.74 15.78 -2.56
C LYS A 306 -3.97 14.49 -2.84
N GLN A 307 -4.56 13.62 -3.66
CA GLN A 307 -3.95 12.32 -3.97
C GLN A 307 -2.59 12.48 -4.68
N ILE A 308 -1.65 11.64 -4.28
CA ILE A 308 -0.36 11.45 -4.95
C ILE A 308 -0.55 10.38 -6.02
N ILE A 309 0.13 10.50 -7.16
CA ILE A 309 0.10 9.44 -8.18
C ILE A 309 1.35 8.59 -8.03
N VAL A 310 1.19 7.27 -7.94
CA VAL A 310 2.28 6.30 -7.95
C VAL A 310 2.26 5.54 -9.27
N LYS A 311 3.44 5.39 -9.89
CA LYS A 311 3.68 4.53 -11.05
C LYS A 311 4.64 3.44 -10.61
N LEU A 312 4.20 2.18 -10.60
CA LEU A 312 4.98 1.05 -10.12
C LEU A 312 5.25 0.09 -11.26
N LYS A 313 6.51 -0.32 -11.43
CA LYS A 313 6.88 -1.28 -12.48
C LYS A 313 6.26 -2.65 -12.22
N ILE A 314 5.73 -3.23 -13.27
CA ILE A 314 5.12 -4.55 -13.27
C ILE A 314 6.22 -5.60 -13.51
N SER A 315 6.19 -6.66 -12.72
CA SER A 315 7.05 -7.83 -12.88
C SER A 315 6.74 -8.52 -14.21
N PRO A 316 7.74 -8.88 -15.04
CA PRO A 316 7.50 -9.41 -16.39
C PRO A 316 6.62 -10.66 -16.45
N ASN A 317 6.61 -11.47 -15.39
CA ASN A 317 5.87 -12.73 -15.31
C ASN A 317 4.48 -12.60 -14.66
N ALA A 318 4.04 -11.39 -14.32
CA ALA A 318 2.79 -11.18 -13.60
C ALA A 318 1.55 -11.34 -14.51
N GLN A 319 0.48 -11.94 -13.99
CA GLN A 319 -0.78 -12.10 -14.74
C GLN A 319 -1.54 -10.77 -14.78
N LYS A 320 -1.36 -10.01 -15.87
CA LYS A 320 -1.85 -8.63 -16.01
C LYS A 320 -3.33 -8.42 -15.67
N GLU A 321 -4.19 -9.37 -16.01
CA GLU A 321 -5.64 -9.25 -15.78
C GLU A 321 -6.02 -9.35 -14.28
N LEU A 322 -5.16 -9.95 -13.46
CA LEU A 322 -5.33 -10.10 -12.02
C LEU A 322 -4.59 -9.03 -11.19
N LEU A 323 -3.95 -8.06 -11.85
CA LEU A 323 -3.19 -7.04 -11.16
C LEU A 323 -4.07 -5.91 -10.65
N GLY A 324 -3.64 -5.39 -9.50
CA GLY A 324 -4.05 -4.11 -8.95
C GLY A 324 -2.93 -3.51 -8.10
N ILE A 325 -2.99 -2.19 -7.88
CA ILE A 325 -2.26 -1.54 -6.82
C ILE A 325 -3.06 -1.70 -5.53
N TYR A 326 -2.36 -2.10 -4.47
CA TYR A 326 -2.91 -2.30 -3.15
C TYR A 326 -2.12 -1.51 -2.12
N PHE A 327 -2.82 -0.99 -1.13
CA PHE A 327 -2.23 -0.76 0.19
C PHE A 327 -2.11 -2.11 0.92
N ILE A 328 -1.01 -2.30 1.65
CA ILE A 328 -0.78 -3.46 2.52
C ILE A 328 -0.45 -2.97 3.93
N SER A 329 -1.24 -3.36 4.93
CA SER A 329 -0.90 -3.10 6.35
C SER A 329 0.19 -4.05 6.85
N ASP A 330 0.83 -3.73 7.98
CA ASP A 330 1.82 -4.61 8.60
C ASP A 330 1.24 -5.98 9.01
N ALA A 331 -0.08 -6.02 9.25
CA ALA A 331 -0.82 -7.26 9.50
C ALA A 331 -1.19 -8.03 8.22
N GLY A 332 -0.91 -7.50 7.03
CA GLY A 332 -1.28 -8.06 5.74
C GLY A 332 -2.71 -7.78 5.30
N GLU A 333 -3.36 -6.74 5.82
CA GLU A 333 -4.67 -6.34 5.31
C GLU A 333 -4.51 -5.57 3.99
N LEU A 334 -5.35 -5.89 3.02
CA LEU A 334 -5.30 -5.33 1.68
C LEU A 334 -6.45 -4.34 1.47
N GLU A 335 -6.11 -3.18 0.91
CA GLU A 335 -7.08 -2.26 0.33
C GLU A 335 -6.79 -2.11 -1.16
N TYR A 336 -7.80 -2.38 -2.00
CA TYR A 336 -7.68 -2.25 -3.44
C TYR A 336 -7.75 -0.77 -3.85
N VAL A 337 -6.63 -0.25 -4.34
CA VAL A 337 -6.54 1.14 -4.85
C VAL A 337 -7.03 1.21 -6.30
N GLY A 338 -6.88 0.11 -7.05
CA GLY A 338 -7.15 0.07 -8.49
C GLY A 338 -5.87 0.13 -9.30
N GLY A 339 -5.93 0.81 -10.44
CA GLY A 339 -4.75 1.11 -11.25
C GLY A 339 -4.94 0.82 -12.73
N VAL A 340 -4.20 1.58 -13.54
CA VAL A 340 -4.21 1.48 -15.00
C VAL A 340 -2.83 1.02 -15.47
N ILE A 341 -2.80 0.04 -16.36
CA ILE A 341 -1.56 -0.45 -16.96
C ILE A 341 -1.17 0.49 -18.10
N GLU A 342 0.02 1.07 -18.03
CA GLU A 342 0.65 1.92 -19.04
C GLU A 342 2.02 1.32 -19.40
N GLY A 343 2.07 0.52 -20.46
CA GLY A 343 3.28 -0.20 -20.86
C GLY A 343 3.70 -1.24 -19.82
N GLU A 344 4.87 -1.03 -19.20
CA GLU A 344 5.43 -1.89 -18.14
C GLU A 344 5.09 -1.40 -16.72
N TYR A 345 4.28 -0.34 -16.58
CA TYR A 345 3.95 0.25 -15.29
C TYR A 345 2.45 0.12 -15.00
N MET A 346 2.10 0.04 -13.72
CA MET A 346 0.74 0.27 -13.24
C MET A 346 0.70 1.59 -12.48
N THR A 347 -0.30 2.42 -12.76
CA THR A 347 -0.44 3.78 -12.23
C THR A 347 -1.73 3.90 -11.41
N ALA A 348 -1.66 4.48 -10.21
CA ALA A 348 -2.83 4.76 -9.39
C ALA A 348 -2.69 6.04 -8.55
N GLU A 349 -3.82 6.61 -8.16
CA GLU A 349 -3.92 7.72 -7.20
C GLU A 349 -4.07 7.16 -5.78
N VAL A 350 -3.17 7.53 -4.88
CA VAL A 350 -3.14 7.09 -3.48
C VAL A 350 -3.47 8.25 -2.54
N GLY A 351 -4.22 7.95 -1.49
CA GLY A 351 -4.82 8.95 -0.59
C GLY A 351 -4.18 9.08 0.80
N HIS A 352 -3.21 8.23 1.15
CA HIS A 352 -2.53 8.27 2.44
C HIS A 352 -1.09 7.74 2.33
N PHE A 353 -0.28 7.92 3.37
CA PHE A 353 1.05 7.33 3.46
C PHE A 353 0.95 5.89 3.97
N SER A 354 1.39 4.93 3.17
CA SER A 354 1.41 3.50 3.51
C SER A 354 2.32 2.69 2.59
N LYS A 355 2.41 1.38 2.82
CA LYS A 355 3.04 0.44 1.90
C LYS A 355 2.12 0.16 0.72
N TYR A 356 2.62 0.38 -0.49
CA TYR A 356 1.92 0.13 -1.73
C TYR A 356 2.63 -0.91 -2.58
N ALA A 357 1.89 -1.73 -3.31
CA ALA A 357 2.48 -2.69 -4.24
C ALA A 357 1.52 -3.00 -5.38
N VAL A 358 2.08 -3.36 -6.54
CA VAL A 358 1.33 -4.12 -7.55
C VAL A 358 1.25 -5.56 -7.05
N LEU A 359 0.04 -6.07 -6.83
CA LEU A 359 -0.20 -7.45 -6.43
C LEU A 359 -1.04 -8.16 -7.48
N GLU A 360 -0.75 -9.44 -7.68
CA GLU A 360 -1.62 -10.39 -8.37
C GLU A 360 -2.51 -11.06 -7.33
N TYR A 361 -3.83 -10.87 -7.47
CA TYR A 361 -4.83 -11.42 -6.57
C TYR A 361 -5.51 -12.62 -7.24
N ASP A 362 -5.03 -13.84 -6.98
CA ASP A 362 -5.58 -15.06 -7.55
C ASP A 362 -6.48 -15.78 -6.54
N LYS A 363 -7.79 -15.63 -6.73
CA LYS A 363 -8.83 -16.19 -5.86
C LYS A 363 -9.75 -17.13 -6.61
N SER A 364 -9.68 -18.40 -6.22
CA SER A 364 -10.61 -19.45 -6.65
C SER A 364 -11.67 -19.76 -5.58
N PHE A 365 -12.76 -20.40 -6.02
CA PHE A 365 -13.85 -20.88 -5.18
C PHE A 365 -14.08 -22.37 -5.44
N ALA A 366 -14.46 -23.11 -4.41
CA ALA A 366 -14.62 -24.57 -4.47
C ALA A 366 -15.77 -25.00 -5.40
N ASP A 367 -16.78 -24.14 -5.59
CA ASP A 367 -17.93 -24.36 -6.45
C ASP A 367 -17.76 -23.79 -7.87
N VAL A 368 -16.55 -23.32 -8.21
CA VAL A 368 -16.19 -22.86 -9.55
C VAL A 368 -14.95 -23.61 -10.00
N ALA A 369 -15.15 -24.74 -10.68
CA ALA A 369 -14.05 -25.50 -11.29
C ALA A 369 -13.28 -24.62 -12.30
N ASP A 370 -11.97 -24.83 -12.46
CA ASP A 370 -11.17 -24.05 -13.42
C ASP A 370 -11.65 -24.22 -14.88
N SER A 371 -12.32 -25.34 -15.20
CA SER A 371 -12.96 -25.59 -16.50
C SER A 371 -14.33 -24.95 -16.67
N HIS A 372 -14.89 -24.35 -15.61
CA HIS A 372 -16.16 -23.64 -15.70
C HIS A 372 -16.02 -22.44 -16.63
N TRP A 373 -16.95 -22.26 -17.56
CA TRP A 373 -16.87 -21.25 -18.62
C TRP A 373 -16.66 -19.81 -18.08
N ALA A 374 -17.24 -19.49 -16.93
CA ALA A 374 -17.08 -18.18 -16.26
C ALA A 374 -15.90 -18.09 -15.28
N ALA A 375 -15.10 -19.16 -15.09
CA ALA A 375 -14.05 -19.20 -14.05
C ALA A 375 -13.05 -18.06 -14.21
N HIS A 376 -12.58 -17.84 -15.44
CA HIS A 376 -11.67 -16.74 -15.77
C HIS A 376 -12.30 -15.37 -15.45
N ALA A 377 -13.54 -15.14 -15.90
CA ALA A 377 -14.21 -13.87 -15.68
C ALA A 377 -14.42 -13.57 -14.18
N ILE A 378 -14.79 -14.60 -13.41
CA ILE A 378 -14.93 -14.52 -11.95
C ILE A 378 -13.59 -14.15 -11.30
N LYS A 379 -12.49 -14.84 -11.65
CA LYS A 379 -11.15 -14.54 -11.10
C LYS A 379 -10.74 -13.09 -11.37
N VAL A 380 -10.88 -12.62 -12.60
CA VAL A 380 -10.54 -11.24 -12.99
C VAL A 380 -11.35 -10.21 -12.19
N LEU A 381 -12.66 -10.40 -12.06
CA LEU A 381 -13.48 -9.42 -11.34
C LEU A 381 -13.32 -9.48 -9.83
N VAL A 382 -12.98 -10.65 -9.26
CA VAL A 382 -12.61 -10.74 -7.85
C VAL A 382 -11.29 -10.03 -7.60
N ALA A 383 -10.29 -10.24 -8.45
CA ALA A 383 -9.02 -9.52 -8.38
C ALA A 383 -9.20 -8.00 -8.49
N LYS A 384 -10.20 -7.54 -9.23
CA LYS A 384 -10.56 -6.12 -9.35
C LYS A 384 -11.55 -5.63 -8.29
N HIS A 385 -11.91 -6.48 -7.32
CA HIS A 385 -12.89 -6.18 -6.26
C HIS A 385 -14.28 -5.76 -6.79
N VAL A 386 -14.60 -6.14 -8.03
CA VAL A 386 -15.87 -5.87 -8.73
C VAL A 386 -16.93 -6.92 -8.43
N VAL A 387 -16.54 -8.14 -8.07
CA VAL A 387 -17.43 -9.18 -7.54
C VAL A 387 -16.80 -9.82 -6.29
N TYR A 388 -17.64 -10.38 -5.42
CA TYR A 388 -17.20 -11.08 -4.22
C TYR A 388 -17.91 -12.43 -4.14
N GLY A 389 -17.28 -13.42 -3.50
CA GLY A 389 -17.94 -14.69 -3.18
C GLY A 389 -19.10 -14.49 -2.20
N ALA A 390 -20.01 -15.46 -2.15
CA ALA A 390 -21.02 -15.52 -1.10
C ALA A 390 -20.37 -15.73 0.28
N ASN A 391 -19.22 -16.41 0.30
CA ASN A 391 -18.32 -16.52 1.43
C ASN A 391 -16.89 -16.78 0.92
N HIS A 392 -15.96 -17.15 1.82
CA HIS A 392 -14.57 -17.41 1.44
C HIS A 392 -14.37 -18.63 0.52
N THR A 393 -15.31 -19.58 0.44
CA THR A 393 -15.15 -20.81 -0.33
C THR A 393 -16.12 -20.93 -1.50
N GLN A 394 -17.24 -20.21 -1.48
CA GLN A 394 -18.31 -20.33 -2.49
C GLN A 394 -18.57 -19.02 -3.22
N PHE A 395 -18.73 -19.10 -4.54
CA PHE A 395 -19.15 -17.99 -5.39
C PHE A 395 -20.65 -18.03 -5.74
N LEU A 396 -21.24 -19.22 -5.78
CA LEU A 396 -22.60 -19.51 -6.26
C LEU A 396 -22.82 -19.10 -7.72
N PRO A 397 -22.05 -19.64 -8.69
CA PRO A 397 -22.07 -19.17 -10.08
C PRO A 397 -23.45 -19.26 -10.75
N ASN A 398 -24.25 -20.26 -10.38
CA ASN A 398 -25.58 -20.50 -10.96
C ASN A 398 -26.73 -19.83 -10.19
N ALA A 399 -26.45 -19.12 -9.10
CA ALA A 399 -27.49 -18.40 -8.38
C ALA A 399 -27.95 -17.19 -9.20
N ASN A 400 -29.26 -16.97 -9.25
CA ASN A 400 -29.83 -15.78 -9.87
C ASN A 400 -29.40 -14.52 -9.11
N ILE A 401 -29.16 -13.45 -9.86
CA ILE A 401 -28.73 -12.17 -9.30
C ILE A 401 -29.89 -11.16 -9.30
N THR A 402 -29.95 -10.35 -8.25
CA THR A 402 -30.93 -9.28 -8.13
C THR A 402 -30.52 -8.04 -8.93
N ARG A 403 -31.48 -7.16 -9.21
CA ARG A 403 -31.23 -5.86 -9.84
C ARG A 403 -30.27 -4.99 -9.03
N ALA A 404 -30.40 -4.98 -7.69
CA ALA A 404 -29.49 -4.25 -6.82
C ALA A 404 -28.06 -4.80 -6.87
N GLU A 405 -27.89 -6.12 -6.85
CA GLU A 405 -26.57 -6.76 -6.97
C GLU A 405 -25.93 -6.48 -8.32
N PHE A 406 -26.68 -6.57 -9.42
CA PHE A 406 -26.13 -6.27 -10.73
C PHE A 406 -25.73 -4.79 -10.85
N ALA A 407 -26.55 -3.86 -10.35
CA ALA A 407 -26.19 -2.44 -10.27
C ALA A 407 -24.91 -2.24 -9.45
N ALA A 408 -24.74 -2.96 -8.33
CA ALA A 408 -23.53 -2.89 -7.51
C ALA A 408 -22.27 -3.35 -8.23
N ILE A 409 -22.39 -4.34 -9.11
CA ILE A 409 -21.27 -4.81 -9.93
C ILE A 409 -20.91 -3.74 -10.97
N VAL A 410 -21.89 -3.17 -11.67
CA VAL A 410 -21.65 -2.10 -12.68
C VAL A 410 -21.03 -0.86 -12.03
N VAL A 411 -21.57 -0.40 -10.91
CA VAL A 411 -21.06 0.77 -10.17
C VAL A 411 -19.62 0.58 -9.74
N ARG A 412 -19.27 -0.59 -9.20
CA ARG A 412 -17.89 -0.91 -8.81
C ARG A 412 -16.98 -1.04 -10.02
N ALA A 413 -17.43 -1.69 -11.09
CA ALA A 413 -16.65 -1.83 -12.33
C ALA A 413 -16.26 -0.47 -12.94
N LEU A 414 -17.14 0.52 -12.83
CA LEU A 414 -16.93 1.86 -13.39
C LEU A 414 -16.35 2.87 -12.39
N GLY A 415 -16.23 2.51 -11.10
CA GLY A 415 -15.74 3.40 -10.04
C GLY A 415 -16.67 4.58 -9.75
N LEU A 416 -17.98 4.41 -9.88
CA LEU A 416 -18.96 5.50 -9.71
C LEU A 416 -19.16 5.82 -8.23
N LYS A 417 -19.43 7.10 -7.95
CA LYS A 417 -19.72 7.61 -6.60
C LYS A 417 -21.03 8.39 -6.63
N ALA A 418 -21.85 8.24 -5.59
CA ALA A 418 -23.10 8.99 -5.45
C ALA A 418 -22.83 10.40 -4.95
N THR A 419 -23.67 11.35 -5.40
CA THR A 419 -23.59 12.76 -4.98
C THR A 419 -24.86 13.24 -4.25
N GLY A 420 -25.97 12.51 -4.34
CA GLY A 420 -27.25 12.86 -3.73
C GLY A 420 -28.01 11.66 -3.15
N LYS A 421 -29.31 11.63 -3.41
CA LYS A 421 -30.25 10.58 -2.96
C LYS A 421 -31.03 10.05 -4.15
N SER A 422 -31.39 8.77 -4.10
CA SER A 422 -32.20 8.15 -5.13
C SER A 422 -33.62 8.72 -5.15
N SER A 423 -34.24 8.79 -6.34
CA SER A 423 -35.65 9.19 -6.48
C SER A 423 -36.63 8.02 -6.28
N PHE A 424 -36.13 6.78 -6.17
CA PHE A 424 -36.95 5.59 -6.00
C PHE A 424 -37.42 5.41 -4.56
N THR A 425 -38.72 5.22 -4.36
CA THR A 425 -39.34 5.12 -3.03
C THR A 425 -39.05 3.80 -2.31
N ASP A 426 -38.65 2.77 -3.05
CA ASP A 426 -38.29 1.45 -2.53
C ASP A 426 -36.78 1.30 -2.27
N VAL A 427 -36.01 2.39 -2.41
CA VAL A 427 -34.59 2.45 -2.04
C VAL A 427 -34.49 3.12 -0.66
N ASN A 428 -34.36 2.31 0.38
CA ASN A 428 -34.13 2.82 1.73
C ASN A 428 -32.70 3.37 1.85
N ASP A 429 -32.53 4.60 2.34
CA ASP A 429 -31.23 5.26 2.53
C ASP A 429 -30.22 4.46 3.38
N LYS A 430 -30.70 3.52 4.22
CA LYS A 430 -29.87 2.64 5.06
C LYS A 430 -29.57 1.27 4.43
N ALA A 431 -30.17 0.96 3.27
CA ALA A 431 -29.89 -0.30 2.58
C ALA A 431 -28.47 -0.29 2.02
N TRP A 432 -27.82 -1.46 1.99
CA TRP A 432 -26.45 -1.60 1.50
C TRP A 432 -26.29 -1.13 0.04
N TYR A 433 -27.36 -1.20 -0.76
CA TYR A 433 -27.40 -0.79 -2.16
C TYR A 433 -27.83 0.66 -2.37
N ALA A 434 -28.14 1.43 -1.32
CA ALA A 434 -28.72 2.77 -1.48
C ALA A 434 -27.82 3.70 -2.28
N THR A 435 -26.56 3.83 -1.89
CA THR A 435 -25.57 4.68 -2.58
C THR A 435 -25.23 4.14 -3.97
N ILE A 436 -25.22 2.82 -4.13
CA ILE A 436 -25.03 2.15 -5.42
C ILE A 436 -26.12 2.56 -6.40
N VAL A 437 -27.39 2.39 -6.02
CA VAL A 437 -28.53 2.69 -6.90
C VAL A 437 -28.58 4.18 -7.21
N THR A 438 -28.36 5.05 -6.22
CA THR A 438 -28.26 6.49 -6.43
C THR A 438 -27.19 6.86 -7.47
N SER A 439 -25.97 6.33 -7.35
CA SER A 439 -24.90 6.63 -8.31
C SER A 439 -25.21 6.15 -9.73
N ALA A 440 -25.85 4.99 -9.86
CA ALA A 440 -26.24 4.44 -11.15
C ALA A 440 -27.44 5.16 -11.77
N GLU A 441 -28.32 5.73 -10.94
CA GLU A 441 -29.45 6.56 -11.36
C GLU A 441 -28.97 7.94 -11.84
N GLU A 442 -28.09 8.61 -11.07
CA GLU A 442 -27.52 9.93 -11.42
C GLU A 442 -26.79 9.92 -12.77
N THR A 443 -26.16 8.79 -13.10
CA THR A 443 -25.44 8.58 -14.36
C THR A 443 -26.35 8.12 -15.51
N GLY A 444 -27.62 7.82 -15.23
CA GLY A 444 -28.59 7.32 -16.21
C GLY A 444 -28.36 5.86 -16.65
N ILE A 445 -27.43 5.15 -16.00
CA ILE A 445 -27.13 3.74 -16.27
C ILE A 445 -28.29 2.86 -15.84
N ILE A 446 -28.85 3.15 -14.68
CA ILE A 446 -30.03 2.47 -14.14
C ILE A 446 -31.27 3.32 -14.37
N LYS A 447 -32.32 2.66 -14.85
CA LYS A 447 -33.70 3.17 -14.87
C LYS A 447 -34.57 2.26 -14.02
N GLY A 448 -35.52 2.84 -13.29
CA GLY A 448 -36.50 2.09 -12.52
C GLY A 448 -37.48 1.32 -13.39
N ARG A 449 -38.23 0.40 -12.77
CA ARG A 449 -39.44 -0.20 -13.33
C ARG A 449 -40.49 0.87 -13.65
N SER A 450 -40.53 1.91 -12.84
CA SER A 450 -41.28 3.15 -13.07
C SER A 450 -40.44 4.35 -12.64
N LYS A 451 -41.02 5.56 -12.72
CA LYS A 451 -40.35 6.78 -12.25
C LYS A 451 -39.97 6.74 -10.76
N SER A 452 -40.68 5.96 -9.94
CA SER A 452 -40.49 5.92 -8.48
C SER A 452 -40.16 4.53 -7.93
N LEU A 453 -40.03 3.49 -8.77
CA LEU A 453 -39.81 2.11 -8.33
C LEU A 453 -38.58 1.51 -9.00
N PHE A 454 -37.60 1.06 -8.21
CA PHE A 454 -36.40 0.39 -8.71
C PHE A 454 -36.53 -1.14 -8.77
N ALA A 455 -37.23 -1.72 -7.79
CA ALA A 455 -37.35 -3.14 -7.49
C ALA A 455 -35.99 -3.83 -7.18
N PRO A 456 -35.29 -3.44 -6.08
CA PRO A 456 -33.93 -3.88 -5.81
C PRO A 456 -33.77 -5.39 -5.63
N ASN A 457 -34.78 -6.06 -5.05
CA ASN A 457 -34.75 -7.49 -4.72
C ASN A 457 -35.28 -8.39 -5.84
N GLU A 458 -35.82 -7.82 -6.92
CA GLU A 458 -36.21 -8.62 -8.09
C GLU A 458 -34.98 -9.16 -8.81
N THR A 459 -35.09 -10.38 -9.31
CA THR A 459 -34.06 -10.96 -10.18
C THR A 459 -34.10 -10.31 -11.56
N ILE A 460 -32.93 -10.18 -12.18
CA ILE A 460 -32.77 -9.49 -13.45
C ILE A 460 -32.78 -10.46 -14.64
N THR A 461 -33.40 -10.05 -15.74
CA THR A 461 -33.41 -10.81 -17.00
C THR A 461 -32.19 -10.49 -17.87
N ARG A 462 -31.91 -11.33 -18.86
CA ARG A 462 -30.80 -11.12 -19.81
C ARG A 462 -30.95 -9.84 -20.64
N GLU A 463 -32.16 -9.53 -21.11
CA GLU A 463 -32.41 -8.29 -21.86
C GLU A 463 -32.27 -7.02 -21.00
N GLU A 464 -32.58 -7.11 -19.70
CA GLU A 464 -32.38 -6.01 -18.75
C GLU A 464 -30.90 -5.75 -18.49
N MET A 465 -30.09 -6.81 -18.34
CA MET A 465 -28.64 -6.68 -18.22
C MET A 465 -28.03 -6.01 -19.45
N ALA A 466 -28.43 -6.43 -20.66
CA ALA A 466 -27.96 -5.83 -21.91
C ALA A 466 -28.21 -4.32 -21.92
N SER A 467 -29.42 -3.91 -21.55
CA SER A 467 -29.84 -2.51 -21.51
C SER A 467 -29.05 -1.66 -20.52
N ILE A 468 -28.73 -2.21 -19.35
CA ILE A 468 -27.91 -1.51 -18.35
C ILE A 468 -26.46 -1.40 -18.83
N ILE A 469 -25.93 -2.45 -19.45
CA ILE A 469 -24.53 -2.52 -19.88
C ILE A 469 -24.25 -1.63 -21.07
N VAL A 470 -25.19 -1.52 -22.02
CA VAL A 470 -25.09 -0.52 -23.09
C VAL A 470 -25.01 0.88 -22.51
N ARG A 471 -25.89 1.24 -21.57
CA ARG A 471 -25.85 2.57 -20.94
C ARG A 471 -24.56 2.80 -20.16
N ALA A 472 -24.04 1.77 -19.49
CA ALA A 472 -22.75 1.81 -18.80
C ALA A 472 -21.59 2.08 -19.78
N TYR A 473 -21.58 1.41 -20.94
CA TYR A 473 -20.63 1.64 -22.02
C TYR A 473 -20.74 3.07 -22.57
N GLU A 474 -21.96 3.51 -22.91
CA GLU A 474 -22.19 4.84 -23.47
C GLU A 474 -21.79 5.95 -22.50
N TYR A 475 -22.08 5.77 -21.20
CA TYR A 475 -21.69 6.70 -20.15
C TYR A 475 -20.17 6.82 -20.06
N LYS A 476 -19.46 5.68 -20.05
CA LYS A 476 -18.02 5.67 -19.82
C LYS A 476 -17.22 6.13 -21.04
N THR A 477 -17.69 5.83 -22.24
CA THR A 477 -17.00 6.18 -23.49
C THR A 477 -17.45 7.52 -24.09
N GLY A 478 -18.65 7.99 -23.73
CA GLY A 478 -19.31 9.11 -24.42
C GLY A 478 -19.81 8.77 -25.83
N ILE A 479 -19.70 7.51 -26.25
CA ILE A 479 -20.06 7.04 -27.59
C ILE A 479 -21.39 6.32 -27.54
N LYS A 480 -22.33 6.68 -28.44
CA LYS A 480 -23.58 5.95 -28.60
C LYS A 480 -23.33 4.58 -29.20
N ALA A 481 -23.78 3.53 -28.52
CA ALA A 481 -23.68 2.17 -29.00
C ALA A 481 -24.63 2.01 -30.18
N LYS A 482 -24.13 1.50 -31.31
CA LYS A 482 -24.93 1.33 -32.53
C LYS A 482 -25.07 -0.15 -32.84
N ALA A 483 -26.30 -0.60 -33.03
CA ALA A 483 -26.57 -1.84 -33.74
C ALA A 483 -26.14 -1.66 -35.20
N THR A 484 -25.35 -2.59 -35.75
CA THR A 484 -25.06 -2.59 -37.19
C THR A 484 -26.26 -3.19 -37.93
N ALA A 485 -26.86 -2.42 -38.84
CA ALA A 485 -28.03 -2.84 -39.63
C ALA A 485 -27.78 -4.08 -40.54
N ALA A 486 -26.53 -4.54 -40.65
CA ALA A 486 -26.11 -5.62 -41.54
C ALA A 486 -26.07 -7.02 -40.88
N GLN A 487 -26.29 -7.14 -39.57
CA GLN A 487 -26.49 -8.45 -38.94
C GLN A 487 -27.99 -8.73 -38.88
N ASN A 488 -28.47 -9.61 -39.77
CA ASN A 488 -29.74 -10.30 -39.61
C ASN A 488 -29.86 -10.74 -38.15
N GLU A 489 -30.97 -10.38 -37.49
CA GLU A 489 -31.34 -10.75 -36.11
C GLU A 489 -30.51 -11.96 -35.62
N PRO A 490 -29.42 -11.73 -34.85
CA PRO A 490 -28.37 -12.74 -34.66
C PRO A 490 -28.84 -13.94 -33.83
N PHE A 491 -30.07 -13.88 -33.33
CA PHE A 491 -30.68 -14.86 -32.47
C PHE A 491 -32.00 -15.35 -33.07
N THR A 492 -32.15 -16.67 -33.08
CA THR A 492 -33.36 -17.33 -33.59
C THR A 492 -34.63 -16.98 -32.80
N ASP A 493 -34.49 -16.54 -31.55
CA ASP A 493 -35.54 -16.09 -30.65
C ASP A 493 -35.62 -14.55 -30.52
N ALA A 494 -35.09 -13.80 -31.49
CA ALA A 494 -35.11 -12.33 -31.46
C ALA A 494 -36.51 -11.71 -31.30
N LYS A 495 -37.56 -12.41 -31.75
CA LYS A 495 -38.96 -11.98 -31.59
C LYS A 495 -39.42 -11.98 -30.13
N GLU A 496 -38.75 -12.73 -29.25
CA GLU A 496 -39.03 -12.75 -27.80
C GLU A 496 -38.38 -11.57 -27.06
N ILE A 497 -37.45 -10.85 -27.70
CA ILE A 497 -36.81 -9.66 -27.14
C ILE A 497 -37.83 -8.53 -27.12
N SER A 498 -37.97 -7.91 -25.96
CA SER A 498 -38.86 -6.77 -25.81
C SER A 498 -38.48 -5.63 -26.74
N ALA A 499 -39.47 -4.94 -27.30
CA ALA A 499 -39.22 -3.82 -28.22
C ALA A 499 -38.30 -2.74 -27.61
N TRP A 500 -38.41 -2.49 -26.30
CA TRP A 500 -37.57 -1.51 -25.59
C TRP A 500 -36.12 -1.95 -25.39
N ALA A 501 -35.82 -3.25 -25.49
CA ALA A 501 -34.48 -3.81 -25.26
C ALA A 501 -33.77 -4.19 -26.56
N ARG A 502 -34.47 -4.23 -27.70
CA ARG A 502 -33.95 -4.78 -28.95
C ARG A 502 -32.69 -4.08 -29.42
N ASP A 503 -32.69 -2.75 -29.42
CA ASP A 503 -31.53 -1.97 -29.85
C ASP A 503 -30.35 -2.16 -28.89
N ASP A 504 -30.61 -2.18 -27.58
CA ASP A 504 -29.58 -2.39 -26.56
C ASP A 504 -28.98 -3.81 -26.66
N VAL A 505 -29.80 -4.84 -26.90
CA VAL A 505 -29.33 -6.22 -27.08
C VAL A 505 -28.46 -6.33 -28.34
N ASN A 506 -28.92 -5.77 -29.46
CA ASN A 506 -28.17 -5.82 -30.71
C ASN A 506 -26.86 -5.03 -30.61
N ALA A 507 -26.87 -3.86 -29.98
CA ALA A 507 -25.65 -3.08 -29.75
C ALA A 507 -24.66 -3.81 -28.83
N ALA A 508 -25.13 -4.41 -27.73
CA ALA A 508 -24.28 -5.21 -26.84
C ALA A 508 -23.66 -6.43 -27.54
N PHE A 509 -24.41 -7.06 -28.46
CA PHE A 509 -23.90 -8.14 -29.30
C PHE A 509 -22.85 -7.65 -30.30
N THR A 510 -23.10 -6.53 -30.99
CA THR A 510 -22.14 -5.92 -31.93
C THR A 510 -20.83 -5.53 -31.24
N LEU A 511 -20.89 -5.04 -30.00
CA LEU A 511 -19.72 -4.72 -29.17
C LEU A 511 -19.00 -5.98 -28.63
N GLY A 512 -19.54 -7.18 -28.86
CA GLY A 512 -19.00 -8.42 -28.28
C GLY A 512 -19.12 -8.49 -26.76
N ILE A 513 -19.96 -7.65 -26.15
CA ILE A 513 -20.16 -7.63 -24.69
C ILE A 513 -21.05 -8.81 -24.26
N ILE A 514 -22.08 -9.09 -25.05
CA ILE A 514 -22.96 -10.26 -24.86
C ILE A 514 -22.88 -11.19 -26.07
N SER A 515 -22.96 -12.48 -25.83
CA SER A 515 -23.14 -13.53 -26.83
C SER A 515 -24.46 -14.27 -26.63
N GLY A 516 -24.90 -14.99 -27.67
CA GLY A 516 -25.96 -15.99 -27.54
C GLY A 516 -25.54 -17.16 -26.67
N ARG A 517 -26.52 -17.99 -26.31
CA ARG A 517 -26.28 -19.34 -25.83
C ARG A 517 -25.92 -20.20 -27.05
N GLY A 518 -25.07 -21.20 -26.90
CA GLY A 518 -24.44 -21.94 -28.02
C GLY A 518 -25.41 -22.65 -28.99
N ASP A 519 -26.71 -22.55 -28.77
CA ASP A 519 -27.82 -22.99 -29.61
C ASP A 519 -28.34 -21.91 -30.58
N GLY A 520 -27.68 -20.76 -30.67
CA GLY A 520 -28.10 -19.65 -31.54
C GLY A 520 -29.28 -18.85 -30.99
N ARG A 521 -29.53 -18.92 -29.67
CA ARG A 521 -30.59 -18.19 -28.96
C ARG A 521 -30.02 -17.14 -28.01
N PHE A 522 -30.77 -16.08 -27.76
CA PHE A 522 -30.44 -15.08 -26.75
C PHE A 522 -31.09 -15.36 -25.39
N THR A 523 -32.29 -15.93 -25.39
CA THR A 523 -33.14 -16.21 -24.23
C THR A 523 -33.45 -14.97 -23.36
N PRO A 524 -34.09 -13.92 -23.91
CA PRO A 524 -34.19 -12.59 -23.30
C PRO A 524 -34.84 -12.56 -21.91
N LYS A 525 -35.82 -13.44 -21.68
CA LYS A 525 -36.63 -13.48 -20.45
C LYS A 525 -36.06 -14.39 -19.36
N VAL A 526 -34.99 -15.13 -19.66
CA VAL A 526 -34.34 -15.99 -18.68
C VAL A 526 -33.67 -15.12 -17.61
N LEU A 527 -33.84 -15.51 -16.35
CA LEU A 527 -33.18 -14.88 -15.22
C LEU A 527 -31.67 -15.12 -15.31
N SER A 528 -30.90 -14.06 -15.05
CA SER A 528 -29.46 -14.11 -15.17
C SER A 528 -28.79 -14.53 -13.88
N THR A 529 -27.68 -15.24 -14.04
CA THR A 529 -26.90 -15.76 -12.93
C THR A 529 -25.74 -14.83 -12.57
N ARG A 530 -25.10 -15.13 -11.42
CA ARG A 530 -23.84 -14.49 -11.03
C ARG A 530 -22.72 -14.76 -12.03
N ALA A 531 -22.68 -15.93 -12.67
CA ALA A 531 -21.73 -16.25 -13.74
C ALA A 531 -22.00 -15.42 -15.01
N ASP A 532 -23.27 -15.30 -15.44
CA ASP A 532 -23.67 -14.43 -16.56
C ASP A 532 -23.21 -12.99 -16.32
N SER A 533 -23.43 -12.48 -15.10
CA SER A 533 -23.03 -11.13 -14.69
C SER A 533 -21.52 -10.93 -14.76
N SER A 534 -20.75 -11.87 -14.23
CA SER A 534 -19.29 -11.77 -14.27
C SER A 534 -18.76 -11.74 -15.70
N GLN A 535 -19.28 -12.60 -16.58
CA GLN A 535 -18.82 -12.65 -17.96
C GLN A 535 -19.10 -11.34 -18.70
N ILE A 536 -20.32 -10.83 -18.58
CA ILE A 536 -20.74 -9.60 -19.26
C ILE A 536 -19.92 -8.40 -18.79
N ILE A 537 -19.63 -8.32 -17.49
CA ILE A 537 -18.86 -7.21 -16.92
C ILE A 537 -17.39 -7.27 -17.35
N VAL A 538 -16.77 -8.45 -17.40
CA VAL A 538 -15.41 -8.56 -17.97
C VAL A 538 -15.37 -8.14 -19.42
N ASN A 539 -16.38 -8.53 -20.21
CA ASN A 539 -16.44 -8.12 -21.61
C ASN A 539 -16.68 -6.62 -21.75
N LEU A 540 -17.49 -6.01 -20.89
CA LEU A 540 -17.64 -4.55 -20.82
C LEU A 540 -16.28 -3.90 -20.57
N LEU A 541 -15.55 -4.32 -19.52
CA LEU A 541 -14.25 -3.75 -19.17
C LEU A 541 -13.20 -3.89 -20.29
N LYS A 542 -13.29 -4.91 -21.15
CA LYS A 542 -12.42 -5.08 -22.33
C LYS A 542 -12.73 -4.10 -23.47
N ASN A 543 -13.92 -3.48 -23.44
CA ASN A 543 -14.41 -2.55 -24.45
C ASN A 543 -14.35 -1.08 -23.99
N LEU A 544 -13.87 -0.81 -22.78
CA LEU A 544 -13.62 0.54 -22.24
C LEU A 544 -12.15 0.89 -22.43
#